data_AF-F8C5J7-F1
#
_entry.id   AF-F8C5J7-F1
#
_cell.length_a   1.000
_cell.length_b   1.000
_cell.length_c   1.000
_cell.angle_alpha   90.00
_cell.angle_beta   90.00
_cell.angle_gamma   90.00
#
_symmetry.space_group_name_H-M   'P 1'
#
loop_
_entity.id
_entity.type
_entity.pdbx_description
1 polymer ?
#
loop_
_entity_poly.entity_id
_entity_poly.type
_entity_poly.pdbx_seq_one_letter_code
_entity_poly.pdbx_strand_id
1 'polypeptide(L)'
;MKNKIDHKVFIRNLEFSIFIFSIIFIFLSFLILRDLKYIFSLIAGIGIAYLNLRSTKKDGIKILEGVKNGLSPERGIFLYMSKFYLRLLATGILLFFFIKIVKLNPIFILLGLFLVYFELIIIALRNLYFRKLEII
;
A
#
# COMPACT_ATOMS: atom_id res chain seq x y z
N MET A 1 -27.42 0.73 13.42
CA MET A 1 -27.02 2.05 12.89
C MET A 1 -25.75 1.89 12.07
N LYS A 2 -25.77 2.24 10.76
CA LYS A 2 -24.53 2.33 9.97
C LYS A 2 -23.78 3.58 10.41
N ASN A 3 -22.59 3.43 10.99
CA ASN A 3 -21.75 4.58 11.30
C ASN A 3 -21.18 5.13 9.99
N LYS A 4 -21.57 6.36 9.65
CA LYS A 4 -21.05 7.09 8.50
C LYS A 4 -19.66 7.61 8.89
N ILE A 5 -18.62 7.18 8.19
CA ILE A 5 -17.25 7.66 8.40
C ILE A 5 -16.82 8.39 7.13
N ASP A 6 -16.33 9.61 7.28
CA ASP A 6 -15.69 10.37 6.20
C ASP A 6 -14.52 9.56 5.63
N HIS A 7 -14.54 9.32 4.31
CA HIS A 7 -13.50 8.62 3.57
C HIS A 7 -12.09 9.16 3.85
N LYS A 8 -11.92 10.47 4.10
CA LYS A 8 -10.62 11.07 4.44
C LYS A 8 -10.11 10.60 5.80
N VAL A 9 -10.99 10.57 6.80
CA VAL A 9 -10.65 10.11 8.15
C VAL A 9 -10.34 8.62 8.13
N PHE A 10 -11.11 7.83 7.39
CA PHE A 10 -10.87 6.40 7.20
C PHE A 10 -9.48 6.12 6.61
N ILE A 11 -9.17 6.75 5.48
CA ILE A 11 -7.89 6.58 4.79
C ILE A 11 -6.73 7.02 5.70
N ARG A 12 -6.85 8.16 6.39
CA ARG A 12 -5.81 8.64 7.30
C ARG A 12 -5.54 7.64 8.42
N ASN A 13 -6.59 7.08 9.02
CA ASN A 13 -6.46 6.08 10.08
C ASN A 13 -5.81 4.79 9.57
N LEU A 14 -6.13 4.39 8.34
CA LEU A 14 -5.51 3.24 7.67
C LEU A 14 -4.02 3.48 7.40
N GLU A 15 -3.64 4.65 6.87
CA GLU A 15 -2.23 5.00 6.65
C GLU A 15 -1.45 5.06 7.96
N PHE A 16 -2.07 5.59 9.02
CA PHE A 16 -1.47 5.65 10.35
C PHE A 16 -1.26 4.26 10.97
N SER A 17 -2.24 3.35 10.80
CA SER A 17 -2.10 1.94 11.23
C SER A 17 -0.92 1.27 10.56
N ILE A 18 -0.86 1.35 9.21
CA ILE A 18 0.22 0.77 8.41
C ILE A 18 1.57 1.32 8.85
N PHE A 19 1.66 2.63 9.10
CA PHE A 19 2.89 3.26 9.55
C PHE A 19 3.34 2.74 10.93
N ILE A 20 2.45 2.72 11.92
CA ILE A 20 2.77 2.21 13.26
C ILE A 20 3.18 0.74 13.20
N PHE A 21 2.40 -0.09 12.53
CA PHE A 21 2.65 -1.52 12.45
C PHE A 21 3.98 -1.81 11.74
N SER A 22 4.28 -1.06 10.67
CA SER A 22 5.57 -1.11 9.98
C SER A 22 6.73 -0.77 10.92
N ILE A 23 6.63 0.30 11.72
CA ILE A 23 7.68 0.68 12.68
C ILE A 23 7.89 -0.42 13.72
N ILE A 24 6.81 -0.93 14.32
CA ILE A 24 6.89 -2.00 15.31
C ILE A 24 7.56 -3.24 14.71
N PHE A 25 7.16 -3.63 13.50
CA PHE A 25 7.70 -4.82 12.85
C PHE A 25 9.16 -4.65 12.43
N ILE A 26 9.56 -3.46 11.97
CA ILE A 26 10.97 -3.11 11.72
C ILE A 26 11.79 -3.21 13.01
N PHE A 27 11.29 -2.63 14.11
CA PHE A 27 11.97 -2.64 15.40
C PHE A 27 12.13 -4.08 15.93
N LEU A 28 11.07 -4.89 15.89
CA LEU A 28 11.12 -6.30 16.29
C LEU A 28 12.10 -7.10 15.42
N SER A 29 12.06 -6.89 14.10
CA SER A 29 13.00 -7.54 13.16
C SER A 29 14.45 -7.17 13.49
N PHE A 30 14.70 -5.91 13.86
CA PHE A 30 16.04 -5.44 14.25
C PHE A 30 16.52 -6.11 15.53
N LEU A 31 15.66 -6.24 16.55
CA LEU A 31 16.02 -6.90 17.80
C LEU A 31 16.38 -8.38 17.61
N ILE A 32 15.65 -9.09 16.72
CA ILE A 32 15.83 -10.52 16.47
C ILE A 32 17.06 -10.77 15.59
N LEU A 33 17.16 -10.08 14.46
CA LEU A 33 18.16 -10.39 13.42
C LEU A 33 19.48 -9.67 13.65
N ARG A 34 19.45 -8.47 14.21
CA ARG A 34 20.61 -7.59 14.47
C ARG A 34 21.51 -7.34 13.24
N ASP A 35 21.00 -7.56 12.03
CA ASP A 35 21.72 -7.34 10.78
C ASP A 35 20.95 -6.33 9.92
N LEU A 36 21.61 -5.19 9.70
CA LEU A 36 21.08 -4.04 8.98
C LEU A 36 20.67 -4.37 7.55
N LYS A 37 21.29 -5.37 6.91
CA LYS A 37 20.92 -5.79 5.56
C LYS A 37 19.46 -6.25 5.51
N TYR A 38 19.02 -7.08 6.45
CA TYR A 38 17.63 -7.54 6.48
C TYR A 38 16.66 -6.41 6.83
N ILE A 39 17.08 -5.49 7.70
CA ILE A 39 16.27 -4.33 8.07
C ILE A 39 16.08 -3.38 6.90
N PHE A 40 17.15 -3.05 6.17
CA PHE A 40 17.04 -2.25 4.96
C PHE A 40 16.24 -2.95 3.86
N SER A 41 16.34 -4.28 3.77
CA SER A 41 15.53 -5.08 2.84
C SER A 41 14.04 -4.98 3.17
N LEU A 42 13.69 -5.09 4.46
CA LEU A 42 12.32 -4.95 4.95
C LEU A 42 11.80 -3.53 4.72
N ILE A 43 12.59 -2.51 5.06
CA ILE A 43 12.25 -1.10 4.84
C ILE A 43 12.03 -0.81 3.35
N ALA A 44 12.87 -1.36 2.46
CA ALA A 44 12.70 -1.21 1.02
C ALA A 44 11.37 -1.81 0.54
N GLY A 45 11.01 -3.01 1.01
CA GLY A 45 9.73 -3.65 0.72
C GLY A 45 8.53 -2.82 1.19
N ILE A 46 8.55 -2.39 2.46
CA ILE A 46 7.52 -1.53 3.06
C ILE A 46 7.41 -0.21 2.28
N GLY A 47 8.54 0.41 1.95
CA GLY A 47 8.61 1.67 1.22
C GLY A 47 7.98 1.56 -0.17
N ILE A 48 8.34 0.52 -0.93
CA ILE A 48 7.70 0.24 -2.24
C ILE A 48 6.20 0.07 -2.08
N ALA A 49 5.75 -0.76 -1.13
CA ALA A 49 4.33 -1.02 -0.92
C ALA A 49 3.56 0.24 -0.57
N TYR A 50 4.13 1.07 0.32
CA TYR A 50 3.53 2.32 0.76
C TYR A 50 3.44 3.35 -0.36
N LEU A 51 4.50 3.49 -1.17
CA LEU A 51 4.49 4.34 -2.36
C LEU A 51 3.43 3.87 -3.37
N ASN A 52 3.32 2.56 -3.56
CA ASN A 52 2.30 1.98 -4.41
C ASN A 52 0.89 2.28 -3.91
N LEU A 53 0.64 2.11 -2.61
CA LEU A 53 -0.65 2.44 -1.98
C LEU A 53 -0.99 3.93 -2.17
N ARG A 54 -0.06 4.83 -1.86
CA ARG A 54 -0.27 6.28 -1.95
C ARG A 54 -0.56 6.73 -3.39
N SER A 55 0.18 6.19 -4.36
CA SER A 55 -0.03 6.44 -5.78
C SER A 55 -1.40 5.92 -6.25
N THR A 56 -1.75 4.69 -5.86
CA THR A 56 -3.06 4.07 -6.18
C THR A 56 -4.21 4.91 -5.65
N LYS A 57 -4.12 5.36 -4.40
CA LYS A 57 -5.11 6.23 -3.78
C LYS A 57 -5.32 7.51 -4.57
N LYS A 58 -4.23 8.22 -4.89
CA LYS A 58 -4.28 9.50 -5.61
C LYS A 58 -4.93 9.34 -6.99
N ASP A 59 -4.57 8.28 -7.70
CA ASP A 59 -5.16 7.99 -9.02
C ASP A 59 -6.64 7.59 -8.91
N GLY A 60 -7.00 6.77 -7.92
CA GLY A 60 -8.39 6.37 -7.67
C GLY A 60 -9.30 7.57 -7.41
N ILE A 61 -8.89 8.50 -6.53
CA ILE A 61 -9.64 9.73 -6.25
C ILE A 61 -9.77 10.58 -7.52
N LYS A 62 -8.67 10.81 -8.25
CA LYS A 62 -8.67 11.64 -9.45
C LYS A 62 -9.58 11.08 -10.55
N ILE A 63 -9.63 9.75 -10.68
CA ILE A 63 -10.47 9.10 -11.68
C ILE A 63 -11.94 9.12 -11.26
N LEU A 64 -12.25 8.90 -9.99
CA LEU A 64 -13.61 9.05 -9.46
C LEU A 64 -14.15 10.48 -9.66
N GLU A 65 -13.33 11.50 -9.36
CA GLU A 65 -13.68 12.90 -9.64
C GLU A 65 -13.85 13.16 -11.14
N GLY A 66 -12.97 12.60 -11.98
CA GLY A 66 -13.10 12.68 -13.44
C GLY A 66 -14.43 12.11 -13.94
N VAL A 67 -14.84 10.94 -13.43
CA VAL A 67 -16.12 10.30 -13.80
C VAL A 67 -17.31 11.13 -13.32
N LYS A 68 -17.25 11.68 -12.10
CA LYS A 68 -18.28 12.63 -11.60
C LYS A 68 -18.39 13.89 -12.47
N ASN A 69 -17.30 14.30 -13.11
CA ASN A 69 -17.24 15.46 -13.99
C ASN A 69 -17.47 15.12 -15.48
N GLY A 70 -17.99 13.92 -15.79
CA GLY A 70 -18.39 13.55 -17.15
C GLY A 70 -17.39 12.72 -17.96
N LEU A 71 -16.30 12.25 -17.37
CA LEU A 71 -15.46 11.22 -17.99
C LEU A 71 -16.23 9.89 -18.07
N SER A 72 -16.19 9.22 -19.22
CA SER A 72 -16.83 7.90 -19.33
C SER A 72 -16.16 6.90 -18.36
N PRO A 73 -16.95 6.04 -17.66
CA PRO A 73 -16.41 5.04 -16.76
C PRO A 73 -15.38 4.12 -17.42
N GLU A 74 -15.59 3.72 -18.68
CA GLU A 74 -14.65 2.83 -19.39
C GLU A 74 -13.30 3.52 -19.59
N ARG A 75 -13.31 4.80 -19.95
CA ARG A 75 -12.09 5.58 -20.11
C ARG A 75 -11.39 5.81 -18.77
N GLY A 76 -12.16 6.00 -17.69
CA GLY A 76 -11.64 6.06 -16.34
C GLY A 76 -10.93 4.77 -15.92
N ILE A 77 -11.55 3.61 -16.15
CA ILE A 77 -10.98 2.29 -15.87
C ILE A 77 -9.72 2.07 -16.69
N PHE A 78 -9.74 2.37 -17.99
CA PHE A 78 -8.57 2.22 -18.86
C PHE A 78 -7.38 3.03 -18.33
N LEU A 79 -7.57 4.32 -18.02
CA LEU A 79 -6.52 5.18 -17.46
C LEU A 79 -6.00 4.66 -16.12
N TYR A 80 -6.87 4.14 -15.26
CA TYR A 80 -6.46 3.54 -13.98
C TYR A 80 -5.57 2.32 -14.22
N MET A 81 -6.00 1.40 -15.09
CA MET A 81 -5.30 0.16 -15.40
C MET A 81 -3.95 0.42 -16.07
N SER A 82 -3.87 1.34 -17.04
CA SER A 82 -2.59 1.70 -17.68
C SER A 82 -1.56 2.20 -16.66
N LYS A 83 -1.97 3.07 -15.73
CA LYS A 83 -1.08 3.55 -14.66
C LYS A 83 -0.70 2.44 -13.68
N PHE A 84 -1.63 1.54 -13.37
CA PHE A 84 -1.36 0.39 -12.53
C PHE A 84 -0.27 -0.51 -13.13
N TYR A 85 -0.34 -0.82 -14.42
CA TYR A 85 0.71 -1.61 -15.10
C TYR A 85 2.06 -0.88 -15.15
N LEU A 86 2.08 0.42 -15.43
CA LEU A 86 3.31 1.22 -15.36
C LEU A 86 3.94 1.19 -13.96
N ARG A 87 3.10 1.21 -12.92
CA ARG A 87 3.55 1.10 -11.53
C ARG A 87 4.11 -0.28 -11.20
N LEU A 88 3.51 -1.35 -11.72
CA LEU A 88 4.07 -2.70 -11.59
C LEU A 88 5.43 -2.81 -12.27
N LEU A 89 5.57 -2.23 -13.47
CA LEU A 89 6.86 -2.17 -14.16
C LEU A 89 7.91 -1.41 -13.33
N ALA A 90 7.57 -0.22 -12.85
CA ALA A 90 8.46 0.57 -11.99
C ALA A 90 8.83 -0.18 -10.70
N THR A 91 7.88 -0.88 -10.09
CA THR A 91 8.11 -1.75 -8.94
C THR A 91 9.11 -2.85 -9.28
N GLY A 92 8.93 -3.54 -10.41
CA GLY A 92 9.86 -4.57 -10.88
C GLY A 92 11.28 -4.04 -11.09
N ILE A 93 11.42 -2.85 -11.68
CA ILE A 93 12.72 -2.19 -11.86
C ILE A 93 13.37 -1.87 -10.50
N LEU A 94 12.62 -1.33 -9.54
CA LEU A 94 13.11 -1.05 -8.20
C LEU A 94 13.54 -2.33 -7.46
N LEU A 95 12.74 -3.40 -7.56
CA LEU A 95 13.06 -4.70 -6.99
C LEU A 95 14.34 -5.26 -7.60
N PHE A 96 14.50 -5.20 -8.92
CA PHE A 96 15.72 -5.59 -9.59
C PHE A 96 16.93 -4.80 -9.06
N PHE A 97 16.82 -3.47 -8.96
CA PHE A 97 17.89 -2.63 -8.45
C PHE A 97 18.27 -2.99 -7.01
N PHE A 98 17.28 -3.12 -6.13
CA PHE A 98 17.51 -3.48 -4.72
C PHE A 98 18.15 -4.85 -4.57
N ILE A 99 17.72 -5.84 -5.34
CA ILE A 99 18.22 -7.23 -5.22
C ILE A 99 19.58 -7.39 -5.90
N LYS A 100 19.77 -6.87 -7.11
CA LYS A 100 20.97 -7.11 -7.92
C LYS A 100 22.09 -6.09 -7.67
N ILE A 101 21.75 -4.82 -7.50
CA ILE A 101 22.75 -3.76 -7.35
C ILE A 101 23.06 -3.54 -5.86
N VAL A 102 22.04 -3.27 -5.05
CA VAL A 102 22.20 -3.01 -3.60
C VAL A 102 22.41 -4.32 -2.81
N LYS A 103 22.15 -5.48 -3.41
CA LYS A 103 22.28 -6.82 -2.81
C LYS A 103 21.41 -7.02 -1.57
N LEU A 104 20.27 -6.35 -1.49
CA LEU A 104 19.27 -6.55 -0.43
C LEU A 104 18.66 -7.95 -0.51
N ASN A 105 18.20 -8.47 0.63
CA ASN A 105 17.62 -9.80 0.73
C ASN A 105 16.19 -9.80 0.15
N PRO A 106 15.92 -10.61 -0.90
CA PRO A 106 14.63 -10.61 -1.57
C PRO A 106 13.47 -11.10 -0.68
N ILE A 107 13.73 -12.03 0.25
CA ILE A 107 12.72 -12.57 1.16
C ILE A 107 12.20 -11.47 2.08
N PHE A 108 13.11 -10.65 2.63
CA PHE A 108 12.73 -9.54 3.50
C PHE A 108 12.04 -8.40 2.75
N ILE A 109 12.41 -8.16 1.49
CA ILE A 109 11.66 -7.24 0.62
C ILE A 109 10.23 -7.74 0.42
N LEU A 110 10.05 -9.03 0.09
CA LEU A 110 8.73 -9.64 -0.06
C LEU A 110 7.93 -9.61 1.24
N LEU A 111 8.57 -9.83 2.38
CA LEU A 111 7.94 -9.73 3.70
C LEU A 111 7.43 -8.31 3.96
N GLY A 112 8.21 -7.28 3.61
CA GLY A 112 7.80 -5.89 3.74
C GLY A 112 6.62 -5.52 2.83
N LEU A 113 6.64 -6.01 1.58
CA LEU A 113 5.50 -5.88 0.67
C LEU A 113 4.25 -6.56 1.24
N PHE A 114 4.40 -7.82 1.66
CA PHE A 114 3.32 -8.62 2.23
C PHE A 114 2.70 -7.94 3.44
N LEU A 115 3.50 -7.43 4.37
CA LEU A 115 3.04 -6.80 5.60
C LEU A 115 2.05 -5.65 5.31
N VAL A 116 2.39 -4.76 4.38
CA VAL A 116 1.54 -3.62 4.02
C VAL A 116 0.24 -4.07 3.36
N TYR A 117 0.32 -5.01 2.40
CA TYR A 117 -0.88 -5.50 1.70
C TYR A 117 -1.77 -6.35 2.60
N PHE A 118 -1.19 -7.15 3.49
CA PHE A 118 -1.91 -7.97 4.44
C PHE A 118 -2.66 -7.11 5.46
N GLU A 119 -2.03 -6.05 5.97
CA GLU A 119 -2.69 -5.11 6.87
C GLU A 119 -3.83 -4.36 6.17
N LEU A 120 -3.66 -3.96 4.91
CA LEU A 120 -4.74 -3.40 4.09
C LEU A 120 -5.94 -4.37 4.00
N ILE A 121 -5.68 -5.64 3.74
CA ILE A 121 -6.71 -6.68 3.65
C ILE A 121 -7.42 -6.85 4.99
N ILE A 122 -6.68 -6.96 6.10
CA ILE A 122 -7.26 -7.08 7.45
C ILE A 122 -8.16 -5.89 7.77
N ILE A 123 -7.68 -4.67 7.52
CA ILE A 123 -8.44 -3.46 7.81
C ILE A 123 -9.69 -3.40 6.92
N ALA A 124 -9.58 -3.71 5.64
CA ALA A 124 -10.72 -3.76 4.73
C ALA A 124 -11.77 -4.79 5.19
N LEU A 125 -11.34 -6.03 5.49
CA LEU A 125 -12.22 -7.09 6.01
C LEU A 125 -12.87 -6.70 7.33
N ARG A 126 -12.12 -6.13 8.29
CA ARG A 126 -12.66 -5.66 9.56
C ARG A 126 -13.80 -4.67 9.35
N ASN A 127 -13.61 -3.74 8.43
CA ASN A 127 -14.57 -2.66 8.21
C ASN A 127 -15.80 -3.11 7.40
N LEU A 128 -15.62 -4.04 6.44
CA LEU A 128 -16.71 -4.64 5.67
C LEU A 128 -17.55 -5.62 6.51
N TYR A 129 -16.92 -6.58 7.19
CA TYR A 129 -17.63 -7.65 7.92
C TYR A 129 -18.13 -7.22 9.29
N PHE A 130 -17.32 -6.53 10.11
CA PHE A 130 -17.66 -6.31 11.52
C PHE A 130 -18.40 -5.00 11.77
N ARG A 131 -18.12 -3.94 11.00
CA ARG A 131 -18.69 -2.61 11.26
C ARG A 131 -19.80 -2.19 10.29
N LYS A 132 -20.08 -2.96 9.22
CA LYS A 132 -21.05 -2.62 8.16
C LYS A 132 -20.97 -1.14 7.76
N LEU A 133 -19.75 -0.61 7.65
CA LEU A 133 -19.52 0.81 7.44
C LEU A 133 -19.97 1.20 6.03
N GLU A 134 -20.81 2.20 5.95
CA GLU A 134 -21.08 2.89 4.70
C GLU A 134 -20.06 4.02 4.59
N ILE A 135 -19.14 3.89 3.64
CA ILE A 135 -18.20 4.96 3.28
C ILE A 135 -18.99 5.94 2.42
N ILE A 136 -19.08 7.21 2.86
CA ILE A 136 -19.78 8.30 2.17
C ILE A 136 -18.78 9.32 1.65
#